data_AF-A0A438CRF1-F1
#
_entry.id   AF-A0A438CRF1-F1
#
_cell.length_a   1.000
_cell.length_b   1.000
_cell.length_c   1.000
_cell.angle_alpha   90.00
_cell.angle_beta   90.00
_cell.angle_gamma   90.00
#
_symmetry.space_group_name_H-M   'P 1'
#
loop_
_entity.id
_entity.type
_entity.pdbx_description
1 polymer ?
#
loop_
_entity_poly.entity_id
_entity_poly.type
_entity_poly.pdbx_seq_one_letter_code
_entity_poly.pdbx_strand_id
1 'polypeptide(L)'
;MLIMYISVIQVPFQVPLEVNIVLIGFNNDGGYRYTVDAHKLEEFLRISFPSHRPSCLETGEPLDIEHHIVYNVFPAGQPELIALEKALKEAMVPAGTARESDYGREVPLFGVDATAVEPVFQKLYSYIFDMDNSGYNAVEMDRPVPSAIFIVNFDKVRMDPRNKEIDLDSLMYGKITQLTEEEMKRQEGEYIYRYRYNGGGASQVWLGLGRFVVIDLSAGPCTYGKIETEEGSVSSKTLPRLRNVLFPRGFNAASVHSTHDTFVGQLAALVSTTVEHVIAPDVRYYFTYAFVLSL
;
A
#
# COMPACT_ATOMS: atom_id res chain seq x y z
N MET A 1 -28.07 -50.50 -15.56
CA MET A 1 -27.61 -49.35 -16.37
C MET A 1 -28.04 -48.09 -15.64
N LEU A 2 -27.22 -47.65 -14.68
CA LEU A 2 -27.52 -46.47 -13.87
C LEU A 2 -26.84 -45.28 -14.56
N ILE A 3 -27.63 -44.40 -15.15
CA ILE A 3 -27.13 -43.16 -15.75
C ILE A 3 -26.73 -42.26 -14.58
N MET A 4 -25.43 -42.12 -14.37
CA MET A 4 -24.85 -41.18 -13.42
C MET A 4 -25.05 -39.78 -13.99
N TYR A 5 -25.97 -39.01 -13.40
CA TYR A 5 -26.07 -37.58 -13.66
C TYR A 5 -24.76 -36.94 -13.20
N ILE A 6 -23.89 -36.60 -14.15
CA ILE A 6 -22.83 -35.62 -13.92
C ILE A 6 -23.58 -34.30 -13.69
N SER A 7 -23.66 -33.85 -12.43
CA SER A 7 -24.03 -32.47 -12.17
C SER A 7 -22.97 -31.62 -12.87
N VAL A 8 -23.39 -30.81 -13.85
CA VAL A 8 -22.52 -29.81 -14.45
C VAL A 8 -22.07 -28.89 -13.31
N ILE A 9 -20.82 -29.04 -12.86
CA ILE A 9 -20.22 -28.11 -11.90
C ILE A 9 -20.15 -26.78 -12.64
N GLN A 10 -20.82 -25.75 -12.09
CA GLN A 10 -20.85 -24.43 -12.70
C GLN A 10 -19.47 -23.78 -12.47
N VAL A 11 -18.69 -23.72 -13.55
CA VAL A 11 -17.39 -23.06 -13.60
C VAL A 11 -17.60 -21.64 -14.15
N PRO A 12 -16.98 -20.60 -13.57
CA PRO A 12 -16.03 -20.64 -12.45
C PRO A 12 -16.69 -20.75 -11.07
N PHE A 13 -15.99 -21.41 -10.14
CA PHE A 13 -16.38 -21.50 -8.74
C PHE A 13 -16.12 -20.15 -8.05
N GLN A 14 -17.15 -19.56 -7.46
CA GLN A 14 -17.08 -18.25 -6.82
C GLN A 14 -16.58 -18.40 -5.38
N VAL A 15 -15.43 -17.81 -5.06
CA VAL A 15 -14.84 -17.83 -3.71
C VAL A 15 -14.78 -16.40 -3.18
N PRO A 16 -15.34 -16.08 -1.99
CA PRO A 16 -15.17 -14.77 -1.41
C PRO A 16 -13.70 -14.53 -1.05
N LEU A 17 -13.18 -13.36 -1.41
CA LEU A 17 -11.83 -12.93 -1.06
C LEU A 17 -11.91 -11.59 -0.32
N GLU A 18 -11.60 -11.59 0.97
CA GLU A 18 -11.52 -10.36 1.77
C GLU A 18 -10.20 -9.64 1.52
N VAL A 19 -10.28 -8.37 1.14
CA VAL A 19 -9.14 -7.49 0.90
C VAL A 19 -9.25 -6.29 1.83
N ASN A 20 -8.40 -6.26 2.85
CA ASN A 20 -8.39 -5.19 3.84
C ASN A 20 -7.39 -4.11 3.43
N ILE A 21 -7.80 -2.85 3.36
CA ILE A 21 -6.97 -1.72 2.97
C ILE A 21 -6.88 -0.78 4.16
N VAL A 22 -5.67 -0.53 4.64
CA VAL A 22 -5.45 0.37 5.77
C VAL A 22 -4.82 1.67 5.26
N LEU A 23 -5.56 2.76 5.36
CA LEU A 23 -5.14 4.09 4.91
C LEU A 23 -4.46 4.84 6.07
N ILE A 24 -3.17 5.14 5.95
CA ILE A 24 -2.39 5.85 6.96
C ILE A 24 -1.93 7.20 6.41
N GLY A 25 -2.23 8.30 7.12
CA GLY A 25 -1.88 9.65 6.67
C GLY A 25 -2.83 10.26 5.64
N PHE A 26 -4.07 9.77 5.61
CA PHE A 26 -5.15 10.20 4.71
C PHE A 26 -6.33 10.83 5.46
N ASN A 27 -6.11 11.28 6.70
CA ASN A 27 -7.15 11.90 7.52
C ASN A 27 -6.76 13.34 7.90
N ASN A 28 -6.25 14.09 6.91
CA ASN A 28 -5.77 15.47 7.09
C ASN A 28 -4.62 15.59 8.12
N ASP A 29 -3.88 14.50 8.34
CA ASP A 29 -2.83 14.38 9.34
C ASP A 29 -1.46 14.14 8.67
N GLY A 30 -1.41 13.31 7.62
CA GLY A 30 -0.20 12.98 6.86
C GLY A 30 0.26 14.03 5.85
N GLY A 31 1.04 13.56 4.86
CA GLY A 31 1.63 14.40 3.82
C GLY A 31 0.59 15.21 3.05
N TYR A 32 0.90 16.47 2.76
CA TYR A 32 -0.01 17.42 2.08
C TYR A 32 -1.36 17.66 2.79
N ARG A 33 -1.56 17.13 4.00
CA ARG A 33 -2.86 17.09 4.69
C ARG A 33 -3.96 16.52 3.80
N TYR A 34 -3.60 15.57 2.94
CA TYR A 34 -4.55 15.01 1.99
C TYR A 34 -5.56 14.09 2.69
N THR A 35 -6.79 14.08 2.20
CA THR A 35 -7.88 13.27 2.76
C THR A 35 -8.43 12.32 1.72
N VAL A 36 -8.68 11.08 2.13
CA VAL A 36 -9.43 10.08 1.35
C VAL A 36 -10.62 9.62 2.18
N ASP A 37 -11.81 9.69 1.59
CA ASP A 37 -13.03 9.15 2.19
C ASP A 37 -13.02 7.61 2.03
N ALA A 38 -12.85 6.91 3.15
CA ALA A 38 -12.73 5.45 3.18
C ALA A 38 -13.96 4.75 2.60
N HIS A 39 -15.17 5.22 2.93
CA HIS A 39 -16.41 4.62 2.45
C HIS A 39 -16.60 4.82 0.95
N LYS A 40 -16.27 6.00 0.42
CA LYS A 40 -16.31 6.24 -1.02
C LYS A 40 -15.29 5.41 -1.78
N LEU A 41 -14.07 5.24 -1.23
CA LEU A 41 -13.06 4.39 -1.83
C LEU A 41 -13.51 2.92 -1.85
N GLU A 42 -14.06 2.43 -0.74
CA GLU A 42 -14.61 1.07 -0.62
C GLU A 42 -15.73 0.84 -1.65
N GLU A 43 -16.68 1.77 -1.75
CA GLU A 43 -17.76 1.69 -2.74
C GLU A 43 -17.22 1.71 -4.17
N PHE A 44 -16.26 2.58 -4.46
CA PHE A 44 -15.63 2.68 -5.77
C PHE A 44 -14.93 1.37 -6.16
N LEU A 45 -14.12 0.80 -5.26
CA LEU A 45 -13.44 -0.49 -5.46
C LEU A 45 -14.44 -1.62 -5.72
N ARG A 46 -15.50 -1.69 -4.91
CA ARG A 46 -16.56 -2.70 -5.05
C ARG A 46 -17.28 -2.61 -6.39
N ILE A 47 -17.51 -1.40 -6.91
CA ILE A 47 -18.20 -1.20 -8.20
C ILE A 47 -17.24 -1.45 -9.38
N SER A 48 -15.99 -0.96 -9.28
CA SER A 48 -15.03 -1.00 -10.39
C SER A 48 -14.29 -2.33 -10.53
N PHE A 49 -14.02 -3.03 -9.42
CA PHE A 49 -13.22 -4.25 -9.37
C PHE A 49 -13.89 -5.33 -8.49
N PRO A 50 -15.13 -5.76 -8.81
CA PRO A 50 -15.91 -6.66 -7.96
C PRO A 50 -15.38 -8.10 -7.91
N SER A 51 -14.65 -8.53 -8.93
CA SER A 51 -14.08 -9.87 -9.00
C SER A 51 -12.71 -9.89 -9.65
N HIS A 52 -11.96 -10.96 -9.37
CA HIS A 52 -10.70 -11.25 -10.02
C HIS A 52 -10.60 -12.76 -10.29
N ARG A 53 -10.15 -13.11 -11.50
CA ARG A 53 -9.97 -14.50 -11.92
C ARG A 53 -8.51 -14.71 -12.28
N PRO A 54 -7.72 -15.36 -11.42
CA PRO A 54 -6.33 -15.67 -11.72
C PRO A 54 -6.24 -16.61 -12.93
N SER A 55 -5.10 -16.59 -13.60
CA SER A 55 -4.77 -17.42 -14.74
C SER A 55 -3.62 -18.38 -14.44
N CYS A 56 -3.50 -19.42 -15.26
CA CYS A 56 -2.34 -20.29 -15.25
C CYS A 56 -1.18 -19.63 -16.00
N LEU A 57 -0.03 -19.43 -15.35
CA LEU A 57 1.13 -18.79 -15.97
C LEU A 57 1.69 -19.56 -17.19
N GLU A 58 1.54 -20.89 -17.21
CA GLU A 58 2.06 -21.72 -18.31
C GLU A 58 1.17 -21.71 -19.55
N THR A 59 -0.14 -21.60 -19.37
CA THR A 59 -1.12 -21.68 -20.47
C THR A 59 -1.76 -20.35 -20.82
N GLY A 60 -1.72 -19.37 -19.92
CA GLY A 60 -2.47 -18.11 -20.01
C GLY A 60 -3.98 -18.26 -19.82
N GLU A 61 -4.46 -19.47 -19.51
CA GLU A 61 -5.89 -19.75 -19.39
C GLU A 61 -6.40 -19.41 -17.98
N PRO A 62 -7.57 -18.76 -17.85
CA PRO A 62 -8.18 -18.47 -16.55
C PRO A 62 -8.49 -19.73 -15.75
N LEU A 63 -8.18 -19.72 -14.45
CA LEU A 63 -8.47 -20.84 -13.55
C LEU A 63 -9.97 -21.07 -13.37
N ASP A 64 -10.38 -22.26 -12.95
CA ASP A 64 -11.79 -22.57 -12.67
C ASP A 64 -12.33 -21.91 -11.37
N ILE A 65 -11.57 -21.00 -10.77
CA ILE A 65 -11.91 -20.24 -9.56
C ILE A 65 -11.97 -18.76 -9.92
N GLU A 66 -13.04 -18.10 -9.51
CA GLU A 66 -13.18 -16.64 -9.56
C GLU A 66 -13.38 -16.11 -8.14
N HIS A 67 -12.60 -15.09 -7.79
CA HIS A 67 -12.72 -14.43 -6.51
C HIS A 67 -13.75 -13.32 -6.58
N HIS A 68 -14.79 -13.38 -5.75
CA HIS A 68 -15.65 -12.24 -5.49
C HIS A 68 -15.04 -11.42 -4.35
N ILE A 69 -14.58 -10.21 -4.67
CA ILE A 69 -13.74 -9.43 -3.76
C ILE A 69 -14.63 -8.63 -2.81
N VAL A 70 -14.36 -8.79 -1.51
CA VAL A 70 -14.97 -8.00 -0.43
C VAL A 70 -13.92 -7.05 0.11
N TYR A 71 -14.03 -5.78 -0.26
CA TYR A 71 -13.12 -4.75 0.21
C TYR A 71 -13.55 -4.21 1.58
N ASN A 72 -12.58 -4.07 2.49
CA ASN A 72 -12.76 -3.34 3.74
C ASN A 72 -11.72 -2.22 3.79
N VAL A 73 -12.13 -0.97 4.00
CA VAL A 73 -11.21 0.18 4.06
C VAL A 73 -11.17 0.77 5.47
N PHE A 74 -10.02 0.69 6.11
CA PHE A 74 -9.77 1.15 7.48
C PHE A 74 -8.92 2.41 7.49
N PRO A 75 -9.46 3.58 7.89
CA PRO A 75 -8.63 4.75 8.15
C PRO A 75 -7.89 4.56 9.48
N ALA A 76 -6.55 4.63 9.45
CA ALA A 76 -5.74 4.68 10.66
C ALA A 76 -5.82 6.06 11.31
N GLY A 77 -5.70 6.10 12.64
CA GLY A 77 -5.73 7.35 13.39
C GLY A 77 -4.38 8.06 13.38
N GLN A 78 -4.42 9.30 13.89
CA GLN A 78 -3.23 10.14 14.07
C GLN A 78 -2.17 9.49 14.99
N PRO A 79 -2.51 8.83 16.13
CA PRO A 79 -1.50 8.17 16.95
C PRO A 79 -0.73 7.09 16.20
N GLU A 80 -1.42 6.30 15.37
CA GLU A 80 -0.82 5.25 14.56
C GLU A 80 0.11 5.83 13.49
N LEU A 81 -0.32 6.90 12.81
CA LEU A 81 0.51 7.65 11.87
C LEU A 81 1.78 8.18 12.55
N ILE A 82 1.64 8.89 13.67
CA ILE A 82 2.77 9.54 14.35
C ILE A 82 3.75 8.52 14.92
N ALA A 83 3.27 7.38 15.42
CA ALA A 83 4.14 6.28 15.85
C ALA A 83 5.00 5.73 14.69
N LEU A 84 4.40 5.58 13.51
CA LEU A 84 5.10 5.16 12.30
C LEU A 84 6.06 6.24 11.79
N GLU A 85 5.66 7.52 11.75
CA GLU A 85 6.54 8.63 11.37
C GLU A 85 7.77 8.72 12.28
N LYS A 86 7.59 8.50 13.59
CA LYS A 86 8.67 8.47 14.58
C LYS A 86 9.63 7.31 14.33
N ALA A 87 9.10 6.08 14.22
CA ALA A 87 9.91 4.90 13.97
C ALA A 87 10.69 5.02 12.64
N LEU A 88 10.04 5.56 11.61
CA LEU A 88 10.66 5.76 10.31
C LEU A 88 11.76 6.81 10.37
N LYS A 89 11.52 7.96 10.99
CA LYS A 89 12.51 9.02 11.22
C LYS A 89 13.74 8.51 11.97
N GLU A 90 13.54 7.69 12.99
CA GLU A 90 14.63 7.07 13.78
C GLU A 90 15.42 6.03 12.97
N ALA A 91 14.75 5.30 12.07
CA ALA A 91 15.36 4.29 11.22
C ALA A 91 16.07 4.86 9.97
N MET A 92 15.90 6.14 9.64
CA MET A 92 16.53 6.77 8.48
C MET A 92 18.04 6.94 8.67
N VAL A 93 18.82 6.26 7.82
CA VAL A 93 20.29 6.35 7.80
C VAL A 93 20.75 7.05 6.52
N PRO A 94 21.67 8.03 6.58
CA PRO A 94 22.22 8.66 5.38
C PRO A 94 22.81 7.64 4.41
N ALA A 95 22.42 7.72 3.14
CA ALA A 95 22.81 6.79 2.07
C ALA A 95 23.32 7.50 0.80
N GLY A 96 23.81 8.74 0.95
CA GLY A 96 24.36 9.55 -0.14
C GLY A 96 23.34 10.55 -0.69
N THR A 97 23.28 10.67 -2.02
CA THR A 97 22.32 11.55 -2.71
C THR A 97 21.48 10.75 -3.71
N ALA A 98 20.29 11.25 -4.01
CA ALA A 98 19.41 10.71 -5.04
C ALA A 98 18.74 11.86 -5.80
N ARG A 99 18.26 11.55 -7.00
CA ARG A 99 17.55 12.51 -7.84
C ARG A 99 16.04 12.42 -7.60
N GLU A 100 15.37 13.56 -7.39
CA GLU A 100 13.92 13.64 -7.11
C GLU A 100 13.02 13.02 -8.20
N SER A 101 13.49 12.98 -9.45
CA SER A 101 12.83 12.40 -10.63
C SER A 101 13.87 12.24 -11.75
N ASP A 102 13.46 11.78 -12.95
CA ASP A 102 14.39 11.55 -14.07
C ASP A 102 15.24 12.78 -14.44
N TYR A 103 14.70 14.00 -14.22
CA TYR A 103 15.37 15.29 -14.47
C TYR A 103 15.42 16.22 -13.24
N GLY A 104 15.15 15.70 -12.05
CA GLY A 104 15.11 16.49 -10.82
C GLY A 104 16.49 16.93 -10.32
N ARG A 105 16.51 17.74 -9.25
CA ARG A 105 17.74 18.06 -8.53
C ARG A 105 18.23 16.87 -7.69
N GLU A 106 19.51 16.86 -7.37
CA GLU A 106 20.07 15.94 -6.38
C GLU A 106 19.75 16.43 -4.97
N VAL A 107 19.27 15.52 -4.14
CA VAL A 107 18.93 15.74 -2.74
C VAL A 107 19.53 14.65 -1.87
N PRO A 108 19.68 14.86 -0.55
CA PRO A 108 20.08 13.81 0.36
C PRO A 108 19.18 12.58 0.26
N LEU A 109 19.81 11.41 0.25
CA LEU A 109 19.15 10.11 0.27
C LEU A 109 19.30 9.49 1.66
N PHE A 110 18.20 8.96 2.19
CA PHE A 110 18.18 8.14 3.38
C PHE A 110 17.74 6.70 3.02
N GLY A 111 18.46 5.73 3.55
CA GLY A 111 18.06 4.33 3.53
C GLY A 111 17.28 4.02 4.80
N VAL A 112 16.25 3.19 4.67
CA VAL A 112 15.51 2.63 5.80
C VAL A 112 15.53 1.11 5.65
N ASP A 113 16.00 0.41 6.68
CA ASP A 113 15.76 -1.03 6.76
C ASP A 113 14.30 -1.23 7.17
N ALA A 114 13.49 -1.79 6.28
CA ALA A 114 12.08 -1.98 6.53
C ALA A 114 11.82 -2.93 7.73
N THR A 115 12.74 -3.85 8.03
CA THR A 115 12.64 -4.71 9.22
C THR A 115 12.73 -3.93 10.54
N ALA A 116 13.31 -2.72 10.53
CA ALA A 116 13.38 -1.87 11.71
C ALA A 116 12.05 -1.16 12.03
N VAL A 117 11.22 -0.90 11.02
CA VAL A 117 9.91 -0.23 11.18
C VAL A 117 8.73 -1.21 11.17
N GLU A 118 8.94 -2.39 10.62
CA GLU A 118 7.96 -3.46 10.51
C GLU A 118 7.25 -3.82 11.85
N PRO A 119 7.92 -3.87 13.02
CA PRO A 119 7.25 -4.14 14.28
C PRO A 119 6.10 -3.17 14.60
N VAL A 120 6.18 -1.91 14.14
CA VAL A 120 5.13 -0.91 14.35
C VAL A 120 3.94 -1.17 13.43
N PHE A 121 4.18 -1.56 12.17
CA PHE A 121 3.13 -2.03 11.26
C PHE A 121 2.47 -3.31 11.78
N GLN A 122 3.25 -4.27 12.28
CA GLN A 122 2.74 -5.51 12.87
C GLN A 122 1.86 -5.22 14.09
N LYS A 123 2.23 -4.26 14.95
CA LYS A 123 1.41 -3.84 16.08
C LYS A 123 0.07 -3.27 15.62
N LEU A 124 0.08 -2.41 14.59
CA LEU A 124 -1.15 -1.84 14.03
C LEU A 124 -2.02 -2.92 13.38
N TYR A 125 -1.43 -3.81 12.58
CA TYR A 125 -2.11 -4.96 11.99
C TYR A 125 -2.80 -5.80 13.07
N SER A 126 -2.06 -6.17 14.12
CA SER A 126 -2.58 -7.01 15.20
C SER A 126 -3.71 -6.32 15.96
N TYR A 127 -3.62 -5.01 16.15
CA TYR A 127 -4.68 -4.20 16.77
C TYR A 127 -5.95 -4.13 15.92
N ILE A 128 -5.84 -3.88 14.61
CA ILE A 128 -6.99 -3.76 13.71
C ILE A 128 -7.76 -5.08 13.59
N PHE A 129 -7.03 -6.19 13.54
CA PHE A 129 -7.60 -7.51 13.28
C PHE A 129 -7.74 -8.39 14.52
N ASP A 130 -7.53 -7.82 15.71
CA ASP A 130 -7.64 -8.52 16.99
C ASP A 130 -6.82 -9.83 17.01
N MET A 131 -5.60 -9.75 16.47
CA MET A 131 -4.66 -10.87 16.46
C MET A 131 -3.88 -10.81 17.78
N ASP A 132 -4.43 -11.41 18.84
CA ASP A 132 -3.82 -11.42 20.16
C ASP A 132 -2.38 -11.98 20.13
N ASN A 133 -1.46 -11.36 20.88
CA ASN A 133 -0.13 -11.90 21.22
C ASN A 133 -0.21 -13.12 22.18
N SER A 134 -1.38 -13.74 22.31
CA SER A 134 -1.64 -14.83 23.24
C SER A 134 -1.34 -16.17 22.57
N GLY A 135 -0.54 -16.99 23.26
CA GLY A 135 0.02 -18.21 22.70
C GLY A 135 -1.04 -19.12 22.07
N TYR A 136 -0.78 -19.50 20.82
CA TYR A 136 -1.35 -20.60 20.04
C TYR A 136 -2.36 -21.48 20.81
N ASN A 137 -3.62 -21.05 20.89
CA ASN A 137 -4.71 -21.92 21.30
C ASN A 137 -5.21 -22.65 20.04
N ALA A 138 -5.35 -23.97 20.12
CA ALA A 138 -5.75 -24.84 18.99
C ALA A 138 -7.14 -24.53 18.40
N VAL A 139 -7.91 -23.61 18.98
CA VAL A 139 -9.23 -23.16 18.52
C VAL A 139 -9.14 -21.96 17.56
N GLU A 140 -8.00 -21.27 17.49
CA GLU A 140 -7.77 -20.14 16.56
C GLU A 140 -7.25 -20.55 15.18
N MET A 141 -6.93 -21.84 14.97
CA MET A 141 -6.38 -22.33 13.69
C MET A 141 -7.39 -22.33 12.53
N ASP A 142 -8.70 -22.20 12.82
CA ASP A 142 -9.81 -22.16 11.84
C ASP A 142 -10.28 -20.73 11.51
N ARG A 143 -9.59 -19.67 12.00
CA ARG A 143 -9.88 -18.30 11.56
C ARG A 143 -8.93 -17.92 10.42
N PRO A 144 -9.45 -17.56 9.22
CA PRO A 144 -8.60 -17.11 8.14
C PRO A 144 -7.84 -15.86 8.58
N VAL A 145 -6.50 -15.92 8.52
CA VAL A 145 -5.64 -14.79 8.86
C VAL A 145 -5.80 -13.70 7.79
N PRO A 146 -6.23 -12.48 8.17
CA PRO A 146 -6.64 -11.46 7.21
C PRO A 146 -5.46 -10.94 6.40
N SER A 147 -5.63 -10.82 5.08
CA SER A 147 -4.66 -10.15 4.22
C SER A 147 -4.90 -8.63 4.26
N ALA A 148 -3.84 -7.83 4.38
CA ALA A 148 -3.95 -6.36 4.42
C ALA A 148 -3.00 -5.63 3.46
N ILE A 149 -3.47 -4.52 2.92
CA ILE A 149 -2.71 -3.56 2.11
C ILE A 149 -2.60 -2.27 2.92
N PHE A 150 -1.43 -1.99 3.49
CA PHE A 150 -1.16 -0.69 4.09
C PHE A 150 -0.78 0.30 2.99
N ILE A 151 -1.54 1.39 2.88
CA ILE A 151 -1.23 2.50 1.97
C ILE A 151 -0.92 3.71 2.82
N VAL A 152 0.27 4.26 2.62
CA VAL A 152 0.85 5.24 3.54
C VAL A 152 1.21 6.53 2.83
N ASN A 153 0.92 7.65 3.49
CA ASN A 153 1.26 9.00 3.05
C ASN A 153 1.79 9.84 4.23
N PHE A 154 3.08 9.72 4.49
CA PHE A 154 3.71 10.43 5.61
C PHE A 154 4.02 11.90 5.30
N ASP A 155 4.08 12.74 6.36
CA ASP A 155 4.59 14.11 6.26
C ASP A 155 6.13 14.11 6.32
N LYS A 156 6.77 14.30 5.17
CA LYS A 156 8.23 14.29 5.07
C LYS A 156 8.88 15.44 5.83
N VAL A 157 8.21 16.58 6.01
CA VAL A 157 8.78 17.70 6.77
C VAL A 157 8.87 17.35 8.25
N ARG A 158 7.85 16.66 8.80
CA ARG A 158 7.89 16.15 10.18
C ARG A 158 8.93 15.06 10.37
N MET A 159 9.01 14.15 9.39
CA MET A 159 9.94 13.02 9.42
C MET A 159 11.37 13.38 9.05
N ASP A 160 11.68 14.62 8.66
CA ASP A 160 13.04 15.00 8.26
C ASP A 160 14.02 14.70 9.41
N PRO A 161 14.97 13.76 9.24
CA PRO A 161 15.91 13.37 10.30
C PRO A 161 16.91 14.49 10.62
N ARG A 162 17.04 15.50 9.76
CA ARG A 162 17.88 16.68 10.00
C ARG A 162 17.19 17.67 10.95
N ASN A 163 15.86 17.64 11.02
CA ASN A 163 15.08 18.50 11.89
C ASN A 163 14.93 17.89 13.28
N LYS A 164 15.58 18.48 14.28
CA LYS A 164 15.55 18.03 15.69
C LYS A 164 14.56 18.79 16.56
N GLU A 165 13.89 19.81 16.01
CA GLU A 165 13.03 20.72 16.78
C GLU A 165 11.57 20.21 16.87
N ILE A 166 11.18 19.30 15.97
CA ILE A 166 9.83 18.74 15.96
C ILE A 166 9.72 17.63 17.00
N ASP A 167 8.91 17.88 18.04
CA ASP A 167 8.49 16.89 19.01
C ASP A 167 7.28 16.11 18.48
N LEU A 168 7.53 14.92 17.92
CA LEU A 168 6.48 14.02 17.43
C LEU A 168 5.60 13.48 18.55
N ASP A 169 6.11 13.28 19.77
CA ASP A 169 5.32 12.73 20.87
C ASP A 169 4.20 13.71 21.27
N SER A 170 4.46 15.02 21.22
CA SER A 170 3.44 16.05 21.43
C SER A 170 2.30 16.00 20.40
N LEU A 171 2.57 15.49 19.19
CA LEU A 171 1.61 15.37 18.09
C LEU A 171 0.80 14.08 18.13
N MET A 172 1.08 13.13 19.03
CA MET A 172 0.27 11.90 19.16
C MET A 172 -1.20 12.22 19.45
N TYR A 173 -1.44 13.17 20.36
CA TYR A 173 -2.78 13.65 20.75
C TYR A 173 -2.96 15.16 20.53
N GLY A 174 -1.90 15.83 20.06
CA GLY A 174 -1.93 17.25 19.71
C GLY A 174 -2.70 17.53 18.42
N LYS A 175 -3.07 18.78 18.19
CA LYS A 175 -3.75 19.18 16.95
C LYS A 175 -2.73 19.37 15.83
N ILE A 176 -2.87 18.61 14.75
CA ILE A 176 -2.16 18.89 13.49
C ILE A 176 -2.88 20.03 12.76
N THR A 177 -2.15 21.10 12.45
CA THR A 177 -2.69 22.28 11.76
C THR A 177 -2.72 22.08 10.24
N GLN A 178 -3.61 22.84 9.59
CA GLN A 178 -3.62 22.99 8.15
C GLN A 178 -2.30 23.59 7.64
N LEU A 179 -1.93 23.24 6.41
CA LEU A 179 -0.77 23.80 5.74
C LEU A 179 -1.15 25.06 4.97
N THR A 180 -0.31 26.07 5.05
CA THR A 180 -0.32 27.18 4.10
C THR A 180 0.15 26.72 2.72
N GLU A 181 -0.13 27.50 1.67
CA GLU A 181 0.34 27.18 0.32
C GLU A 181 1.87 27.00 0.24
N GLU A 182 2.62 27.84 0.95
CA GLU A 182 4.09 27.78 0.96
C GLU A 182 4.61 26.54 1.69
N GLU A 183 3.96 26.13 2.78
CA GLU A 183 4.28 24.88 3.47
C GLU A 183 3.91 23.66 2.60
N MET A 184 2.80 23.73 1.87
CA MET A 184 2.38 22.66 0.96
C MET A 184 3.39 22.44 -0.18
N LYS A 185 4.03 23.51 -0.68
CA LYS A 185 5.12 23.43 -1.66
C LYS A 185 6.39 22.78 -1.09
N ARG A 186 6.59 22.84 0.23
CA ARG A 186 7.76 22.29 0.93
C ARG A 186 7.56 20.88 1.48
N GLN A 187 6.37 20.30 1.32
CA GLN A 187 6.00 18.97 1.85
C GLN A 187 6.91 17.82 1.37
N GLU A 188 7.69 18.00 0.31
CA GLU A 188 8.70 17.01 -0.11
C GLU A 188 9.94 16.96 0.80
N GLY A 189 10.12 17.91 1.72
CA GLY A 189 11.22 17.91 2.69
C GLY A 189 12.63 18.10 2.11
N GLU A 190 12.78 18.19 0.78
CA GLU A 190 14.08 18.27 0.09
C GLU A 190 15.03 17.10 0.41
N TYR A 191 14.47 15.89 0.54
CA TYR A 191 15.21 14.64 0.64
C TYR A 191 14.40 13.49 0.04
N ILE A 192 15.07 12.36 -0.21
CA ILE A 192 14.43 11.10 -0.56
C ILE A 192 14.76 10.09 0.52
N TYR A 193 13.81 9.23 0.85
CA TYR A 193 14.10 8.01 1.59
C TYR A 193 13.57 6.80 0.82
N ARG A 194 14.23 5.65 0.98
CA ARG A 194 13.83 4.39 0.34
C ARG A 194 14.02 3.24 1.31
N TYR A 195 13.11 2.28 1.27
CA TYR A 195 13.22 1.06 2.04
C TYR A 195 14.23 0.10 1.41
N ARG A 196 14.81 -0.77 2.22
CA ARG A 196 15.39 -2.05 1.81
C ARG A 196 14.82 -3.10 2.74
N TYR A 197 14.45 -4.26 2.22
CA TYR A 197 13.94 -5.36 3.02
C TYR A 197 14.91 -6.53 2.91
N ASN A 198 15.47 -7.01 4.04
CA ASN A 198 16.42 -8.13 4.09
C ASN A 198 17.57 -8.06 3.07
N GLY A 199 18.20 -6.88 2.95
CA GLY A 199 19.32 -6.67 2.01
C GLY A 199 18.91 -6.57 0.53
N GLY A 200 17.61 -6.57 0.23
CA GLY A 200 17.07 -6.37 -1.10
C GLY A 200 17.31 -4.97 -1.68
N GLY A 201 16.87 -4.79 -2.93
CA GLY A 201 16.93 -3.50 -3.62
C GLY A 201 16.14 -2.39 -2.90
N ALA A 202 16.43 -1.14 -3.26
CA ALA A 202 15.67 -0.01 -2.74
C ALA A 202 14.18 -0.11 -3.12
N SER A 203 13.24 0.24 -2.27
CA SER A 203 11.83 0.11 -2.62
C SER A 203 10.97 1.17 -1.93
N GLN A 204 9.76 1.31 -2.46
CA GLN A 204 8.63 2.01 -1.86
C GLN A 204 7.57 1.01 -1.36
N VAL A 205 7.70 -0.26 -1.77
CA VAL A 205 6.78 -1.35 -1.47
C VAL A 205 7.55 -2.53 -0.91
N TRP A 206 7.04 -3.16 0.13
CA TRP A 206 7.62 -4.38 0.67
C TRP A 206 6.54 -5.26 1.29
N LEU A 207 6.80 -6.58 1.29
CA LEU A 207 5.96 -7.57 1.93
C LEU A 207 6.46 -7.80 3.34
N GLY A 208 5.58 -7.67 4.33
CA GLY A 208 5.92 -7.99 5.70
C GLY A 208 5.94 -9.51 5.94
N LEU A 209 6.48 -9.89 7.09
CA LEU A 209 6.38 -11.24 7.66
C LEU A 209 4.94 -11.59 8.02
N GLY A 210 4.13 -10.59 8.37
CA GLY A 210 2.68 -10.74 8.48
C GLY A 210 2.02 -10.91 7.12
N ARG A 211 0.71 -11.18 7.08
CA ARG A 211 -0.06 -11.23 5.83
C ARG A 211 -0.41 -9.82 5.34
N PHE A 212 0.59 -8.95 5.22
CA PHE A 212 0.38 -7.60 4.72
C PHE A 212 1.48 -7.11 3.80
N VAL A 213 1.10 -6.20 2.91
CA VAL A 213 2.00 -5.43 2.06
C VAL A 213 1.95 -3.98 2.50
N VAL A 214 3.10 -3.30 2.50
CA VAL A 214 3.20 -1.86 2.76
C VAL A 214 3.53 -1.16 1.46
N ILE A 215 2.71 -0.17 1.09
CA ILE A 215 2.90 0.71 -0.05
C ILE A 215 3.00 2.14 0.45
N ASP A 216 4.20 2.70 0.43
CA ASP A 216 4.47 4.06 0.87
C ASP A 216 4.55 5.01 -0.33
N LEU A 217 3.53 5.86 -0.46
CA LEU A 217 3.40 6.81 -1.55
C LEU A 217 4.32 8.03 -1.38
N SER A 218 4.87 8.22 -0.18
CA SER A 218 5.78 9.33 0.15
C SER A 218 7.26 8.94 0.05
N ALA A 219 7.60 7.65 0.19
CA ALA A 219 8.93 7.10 -0.07
C ALA A 219 9.31 7.19 -1.55
N GLY A 220 10.60 7.12 -1.89
CA GLY A 220 11.10 7.09 -3.26
C GLY A 220 11.19 8.46 -3.96
N PRO A 221 11.33 8.50 -5.29
CA PRO A 221 10.98 7.43 -6.24
C PRO A 221 12.02 6.32 -6.32
N CYS A 222 11.60 5.11 -6.71
CA CYS A 222 12.47 4.02 -7.13
C CYS A 222 12.32 3.79 -8.64
N THR A 223 13.44 3.56 -9.32
CA THR A 223 13.47 3.28 -10.76
C THR A 223 14.28 2.00 -10.98
N TYR A 224 13.68 1.01 -11.65
CA TYR A 224 14.26 -0.28 -12.02
C TYR A 224 13.96 -0.62 -13.47
N GLY A 225 14.86 -1.36 -14.11
CA GLY A 225 14.73 -1.74 -15.52
C GLY A 225 15.19 -0.64 -16.48
N LYS A 226 15.20 -0.95 -17.78
CA LYS A 226 15.50 0.04 -18.82
C LYS A 226 14.25 0.93 -19.00
N ILE A 227 14.45 2.24 -19.08
CA ILE A 227 13.35 3.22 -19.24
C ILE A 227 12.57 2.99 -20.57
N GLU A 228 13.17 2.28 -21.53
CA GLU A 228 12.62 2.01 -22.87
C GLU A 228 11.82 0.71 -22.99
N THR A 229 11.70 -0.10 -21.93
CA THR A 229 10.90 -1.35 -22.01
C THR A 229 9.43 -1.07 -21.70
N GLU A 230 8.55 -1.50 -22.62
CA GLU A 230 7.09 -1.31 -22.54
C GLU A 230 6.45 -2.02 -21.33
N GLU A 231 7.01 -3.16 -20.91
CA GLU A 231 6.58 -3.91 -19.72
C GLU A 231 7.79 -4.25 -18.82
N GLY A 232 7.54 -4.36 -17.51
CA GLY A 232 8.55 -4.78 -16.52
C GLY A 232 9.55 -3.70 -16.08
N SER A 233 9.41 -2.44 -16.53
CA SER A 233 10.14 -1.30 -15.95
C SER A 233 9.36 -0.69 -14.79
N VAL A 234 10.05 -0.44 -13.68
CA VAL A 234 9.51 0.35 -12.56
C VAL A 234 10.08 1.75 -12.72
N SER A 235 9.22 2.75 -12.84
CA SER A 235 9.64 4.15 -12.94
C SER A 235 9.12 4.94 -11.76
N SER A 236 9.57 6.20 -11.66
CA SER A 236 9.03 7.17 -10.69
C SER A 236 7.52 7.39 -10.78
N LYS A 237 6.86 6.92 -11.86
CA LYS A 237 5.42 7.03 -12.13
C LYS A 237 4.64 5.75 -11.82
N THR A 238 5.30 4.66 -11.44
CA THR A 238 4.63 3.37 -11.18
C THR A 238 3.73 3.42 -9.94
N LEU A 239 4.05 4.27 -8.96
CA LEU A 239 3.17 4.55 -7.82
C LEU A 239 2.61 5.97 -7.90
N PRO A 240 1.34 6.18 -7.52
CA PRO A 240 0.77 7.52 -7.49
C PRO A 240 1.48 8.38 -6.45
N ARG A 241 1.77 9.63 -6.83
CA ARG A 241 2.37 10.63 -5.94
C ARG A 241 1.46 11.83 -5.82
N LEU A 242 1.14 12.22 -4.59
CA LEU A 242 0.34 13.41 -4.32
C LEU A 242 0.95 14.68 -4.90
N ARG A 243 2.28 14.83 -4.86
CA ARG A 243 2.98 15.95 -5.52
C ARG A 243 2.58 16.08 -6.98
N ASN A 244 2.55 14.96 -7.73
CA ASN A 244 2.27 14.99 -9.16
C ASN A 244 0.80 15.31 -9.46
N VAL A 245 -0.10 14.96 -8.55
CA VAL A 245 -1.53 15.20 -8.71
C VAL A 245 -1.91 16.62 -8.27
N LEU A 246 -1.34 17.11 -7.16
CA LEU A 246 -1.58 18.47 -6.64
C LEU A 246 -0.85 19.54 -7.46
N PHE A 247 0.32 19.21 -8.00
CA PHE A 247 1.22 20.12 -8.72
C PHE A 247 1.63 19.56 -10.11
N PRO A 248 0.69 19.23 -11.00
CA PRO A 248 0.97 18.52 -12.27
C PRO A 248 1.81 19.33 -13.27
N ARG A 249 1.87 20.66 -13.12
CA ARG A 249 2.69 21.57 -13.94
C ARG A 249 3.72 22.35 -13.09
N GLY A 250 4.11 21.80 -11.95
CA GLY A 250 4.87 22.52 -10.91
C GLY A 250 3.95 23.28 -9.96
N PHE A 251 4.47 24.32 -9.30
CA PHE A 251 3.81 25.01 -8.17
C PHE A 251 2.52 25.78 -8.49
N ASN A 252 1.96 25.64 -9.69
CA ASN A 252 0.64 26.17 -10.03
C ASN A 252 -0.40 25.09 -9.74
N ALA A 253 -1.26 25.35 -8.74
CA ALA A 253 -2.29 24.42 -8.31
C ALA A 253 -3.27 24.11 -9.46
N ALA A 254 -3.58 22.83 -9.66
CA ALA A 254 -4.65 22.39 -10.57
C ALA A 254 -6.02 22.46 -9.88
N SER A 255 -7.11 22.31 -10.65
CA SER A 255 -8.47 22.30 -10.08
C SER A 255 -8.62 21.16 -9.06
N VAL A 256 -9.06 21.48 -7.84
CA VAL A 256 -9.07 20.58 -6.68
C VAL A 256 -9.95 19.33 -6.88
N HIS A 257 -11.05 19.45 -7.62
CA HIS A 257 -11.99 18.35 -7.84
C HIS A 257 -11.42 17.31 -8.83
N SER A 258 -10.91 17.76 -9.99
CA SER A 258 -10.34 16.85 -10.99
C SER A 258 -9.12 16.08 -10.49
N THR A 259 -8.33 16.70 -9.60
CA THR A 259 -7.13 16.07 -9.03
C THR A 259 -7.49 15.00 -8.00
N HIS A 260 -8.53 15.23 -7.20
CA HIS A 260 -9.01 14.22 -6.25
C HIS A 260 -9.49 12.95 -6.94
N ASP A 261 -10.37 13.07 -7.94
CA ASP A 261 -10.90 11.91 -8.67
C ASP A 261 -9.78 11.13 -9.39
N THR A 262 -8.80 11.85 -9.95
CA THR A 262 -7.64 11.23 -10.59
C THR A 262 -6.83 10.41 -9.60
N PHE A 263 -6.54 10.95 -8.41
CA PHE A 263 -5.77 10.24 -7.39
C PHE A 263 -6.53 9.03 -6.85
N VAL A 264 -7.84 9.16 -6.58
CA VAL A 264 -8.69 8.04 -6.14
C VAL A 264 -8.72 6.93 -7.19
N GLY A 265 -8.84 7.27 -8.47
CA GLY A 265 -8.74 6.31 -9.56
C GLY A 265 -7.38 5.59 -9.61
N GLN A 266 -6.28 6.33 -9.42
CA GLN A 266 -4.94 5.73 -9.34
C GLN A 266 -4.76 4.83 -8.11
N LEU A 267 -5.32 5.23 -6.97
CA LEU A 267 -5.29 4.45 -5.74
C LEU A 267 -6.06 3.14 -5.90
N ALA A 268 -7.24 3.19 -6.52
CA ALA A 268 -8.05 2.02 -6.80
C ALA A 268 -7.37 1.06 -7.78
N ALA A 269 -6.74 1.60 -8.83
CA ALA A 269 -5.92 0.81 -9.76
C ALA A 269 -4.75 0.14 -9.02
N LEU A 270 -4.05 0.86 -8.15
CA LEU A 270 -2.97 0.32 -7.34
C LEU A 270 -3.44 -0.83 -6.43
N VAL A 271 -4.59 -0.68 -5.77
CA VAL A 271 -5.20 -1.75 -4.96
C VAL A 271 -5.53 -2.95 -5.83
N SER A 272 -6.19 -2.74 -6.97
CA SER A 272 -6.56 -3.82 -7.90
C SER A 272 -5.34 -4.59 -8.41
N THR A 273 -4.29 -3.89 -8.85
CA THR A 273 -3.01 -4.50 -9.25
C THR A 273 -2.32 -5.22 -8.09
N THR A 274 -2.46 -4.72 -6.86
CA THR A 274 -1.93 -5.41 -5.67
C THR A 274 -2.71 -6.69 -5.39
N VAL A 275 -4.04 -6.69 -5.59
CA VAL A 275 -4.83 -7.92 -5.50
C VAL A 275 -4.35 -8.93 -6.53
N GLU A 276 -4.23 -8.51 -7.79
CA GLU A 276 -3.85 -9.35 -8.93
C GLU A 276 -2.43 -9.92 -8.81
N HIS A 277 -1.46 -9.19 -8.28
CA HIS A 277 -0.06 -9.64 -8.28
C HIS A 277 0.48 -10.10 -6.93
N VAL A 278 -0.23 -9.80 -5.82
CA VAL A 278 0.25 -10.09 -4.47
C VAL A 278 -0.73 -10.98 -3.70
N ILE A 279 -2.02 -10.67 -3.73
CA ILE A 279 -3.01 -11.36 -2.89
C ILE A 279 -3.54 -12.64 -3.55
N ALA A 280 -3.94 -12.55 -4.81
CA ALA A 280 -4.48 -13.66 -5.59
C ALA A 280 -3.77 -13.76 -6.96
N PRO A 281 -2.46 -14.04 -6.97
CA PRO A 281 -1.69 -14.06 -8.21
C PRO A 281 -1.99 -15.27 -9.09
N ASP A 282 -1.67 -15.10 -10.37
CA ASP A 282 -1.59 -16.19 -11.34
C ASP A 282 -0.70 -17.33 -10.80
N VAL A 283 -1.16 -18.56 -11.02
CA VAL A 283 -0.52 -19.76 -10.48
C VAL A 283 0.25 -20.49 -11.56
N ARG A 284 1.39 -21.09 -11.18
CA ARG A 284 2.25 -21.78 -12.14
C ARG A 284 1.66 -23.07 -12.70
N TYR A 285 0.82 -23.77 -11.93
CA TYR A 285 0.30 -25.08 -12.32
C TYR A 285 -1.23 -25.11 -12.25
N TYR A 286 -1.85 -25.71 -13.26
CA TYR A 286 -3.26 -26.13 -13.23
C TYR A 286 -3.41 -27.25 -12.18
N PHE A 287 -3.73 -26.90 -10.93
CA PHE A 287 -4.14 -27.92 -9.97
C PHE A 287 -5.62 -28.23 -10.18
N THR A 288 -5.92 -29.11 -11.13
CA THR A 288 -7.23 -29.76 -11.28
C THR A 288 -7.41 -30.84 -10.21
N TYR A 289 -7.40 -30.47 -8.93
CA TYR A 289 -7.99 -31.29 -7.88
C TYR A 289 -8.54 -30.40 -6.78
N ALA A 290 -9.85 -30.51 -6.56
CA ALA A 290 -10.55 -29.92 -5.43
C ALA A 290 -9.82 -30.23 -4.12
N PHE A 291 -9.14 -29.22 -3.57
CA PHE A 291 -8.94 -29.12 -2.13
C PHE A 291 -10.08 -28.26 -1.58
N VAL A 292 -11.24 -28.91 -1.42
CA VAL A 292 -12.08 -28.62 -0.26
C VAL A 292 -11.29 -29.18 0.92
N LEU A 293 -10.63 -28.32 1.68
CA LEU A 293 -10.21 -28.61 3.05
C LEU A 293 -10.07 -27.27 3.76
N SER A 294 -11.07 -27.02 4.60
CA SER A 294 -10.93 -26.46 5.95
C SER A 294 -9.62 -25.72 6.22
N LEU A 295 -9.70 -24.39 6.17
CA LEU A 295 -8.93 -23.46 6.98
C LEU A 295 -9.90 -22.37 7.44
#